data_AF-A0A8T7BQZ9-F1
#
_entry.id   AF-A0A8T7BQZ9-F1
#
_cell.length_a   1.000
_cell.length_b   1.000
_cell.length_c   1.000
_cell.angle_alpha   90.00
_cell.angle_beta   90.00
_cell.angle_gamma   90.00
#
_symmetry.space_group_name_H-M   'P 1'
#
loop_
_entity.id
_entity.type
_entity.pdbx_description
1 polymer ?
#
loop_
_entity_poly.entity_id
_entity_poly.type
_entity_poly.pdbx_seq_one_letter_code
_entity_poly.pdbx_strand_id
1 'polypeptide(L)'
;YANLMTVEEINEAAEYYAAMKWTPWIIVKEVEEVPKVYSSIGMWIPREGDEAGMEPIGMRIIETPEIVFDAEILRGTRSKWIAYAPVGAVEKGKDLVTTGGNGKTMACATCHGPDLHGMGAIPSIAARSPSYMARQLYSYQTGDRNGTMAAMMVGVVANMTNEDFVNITAYLATLPAQAEEPTFNE
;
A
#
# COMPACT_ATOMS: atom_id res chain seq x y z
N TYR A 1 -5.27 -14.97 27.19
CA TYR A 1 -5.44 -16.24 26.47
C TYR A 1 -4.11 -16.89 26.13
N ALA A 2 -3.11 -16.19 25.58
CA ALA A 2 -1.78 -16.77 25.33
C ALA A 2 -1.06 -17.32 26.58
N ASN A 3 -1.20 -16.67 27.76
CA ASN A 3 -0.55 -17.11 29.01
C ASN A 3 -1.06 -18.45 29.58
N LEU A 4 -2.04 -19.09 28.95
CA LEU A 4 -2.57 -20.40 29.35
C LEU A 4 -2.12 -21.53 28.42
N MET A 5 -1.40 -21.22 27.34
CA MET A 5 -0.91 -22.21 26.38
C MET A 5 0.35 -22.90 26.91
N THR A 6 0.46 -24.19 26.67
CA THR A 6 1.70 -24.95 26.85
C THR A 6 2.73 -24.55 25.79
N VAL A 7 4.01 -24.82 26.06
CA VAL A 7 5.10 -24.56 25.09
C VAL A 7 4.88 -25.33 23.79
N GLU A 8 4.32 -26.53 23.86
CA GLU A 8 4.00 -27.36 22.68
C GLU A 8 2.91 -26.71 21.81
N GLU A 9 1.83 -26.23 22.41
CA GLU A 9 0.77 -25.49 21.69
C GLU A 9 1.29 -24.17 21.09
N ILE A 10 2.23 -23.50 21.77
CA ILE A 10 2.89 -22.29 21.24
C ILE A 10 3.71 -22.64 20.00
N ASN A 11 4.49 -23.72 20.03
CA ASN A 11 5.31 -24.16 18.91
C ASN A 11 4.46 -24.62 17.73
N GLU A 12 3.41 -25.41 17.97
CA GLU A 12 2.49 -25.86 16.91
C GLU A 12 1.78 -24.67 16.26
N ALA A 13 1.31 -23.70 17.05
CA ALA A 13 0.75 -22.47 16.50
C ALA A 13 1.78 -21.67 15.69
N ALA A 14 3.02 -21.55 16.18
CA ALA A 14 4.09 -20.86 15.48
C ALA A 14 4.40 -21.52 14.13
N GLU A 15 4.51 -22.86 14.09
CA GLU A 15 4.71 -23.62 12.86
C GLU A 15 3.55 -23.42 11.87
N TYR A 16 2.30 -23.49 12.35
CA TYR A 16 1.12 -23.29 11.52
C TYR A 16 1.07 -21.90 10.89
N TYR A 17 1.32 -20.83 11.67
CA TYR A 17 1.31 -19.47 11.15
C TYR A 17 2.54 -19.17 10.27
N ALA A 18 3.70 -19.73 10.60
CA ALA A 18 4.90 -19.61 9.76
C ALA A 18 4.75 -20.32 8.41
N ALA A 19 3.99 -21.42 8.35
CA ALA A 19 3.70 -22.12 7.10
C ALA A 19 2.72 -21.37 6.18
N MET A 20 2.06 -20.31 6.67
CA MET A 20 1.15 -19.52 5.84
C MET A 20 1.92 -18.74 4.79
N LYS A 21 1.74 -19.12 3.52
CA LYS A 21 2.31 -18.37 2.41
C LYS A 21 1.68 -16.99 2.31
N TRP A 22 2.53 -15.97 2.36
CA TRP A 22 2.11 -14.62 2.06
C TRP A 22 1.53 -14.54 0.64
N THR A 23 0.43 -13.81 0.49
CA THR A 23 -0.23 -13.60 -0.80
C THR A 23 -0.39 -12.09 -1.02
N PRO A 24 0.02 -11.54 -2.17
CA PRO A 24 -0.23 -10.13 -2.48
C PRO A 24 -1.73 -9.89 -2.58
N TRP A 25 -2.23 -8.93 -1.79
CA TRP A 25 -3.65 -8.58 -1.76
C TRP A 25 -3.99 -7.45 -2.73
N ILE A 26 -3.00 -6.79 -3.33
CA ILE A 26 -3.21 -5.61 -4.18
C ILE A 26 -2.54 -5.85 -5.52
N ILE A 27 -3.30 -5.63 -6.59
CA ILE A 27 -2.82 -5.71 -7.97
C ILE A 27 -2.97 -4.32 -8.57
N VAL A 28 -1.85 -3.75 -9.02
CA VAL A 28 -1.86 -2.45 -9.71
C VAL A 28 -2.22 -2.67 -11.18
N LYS A 29 -3.18 -1.90 -11.68
CA LYS A 29 -3.54 -1.88 -13.11
C LYS A 29 -3.46 -0.45 -13.64
N GLU A 30 -2.51 -0.22 -14.54
CA GLU A 30 -2.40 1.03 -15.27
C GLU A 30 -3.45 1.07 -16.38
N VAL A 31 -4.31 2.09 -16.37
CA VAL A 31 -5.48 2.20 -17.24
C VAL A 31 -5.70 3.64 -17.71
N GLU A 32 -6.42 3.83 -18.82
CA GLU A 32 -6.91 5.15 -19.23
C GLU A 32 -8.30 5.44 -18.66
N GLU A 33 -9.10 4.39 -18.45
CA GLU A 33 -10.43 4.45 -17.89
C GLU A 33 -10.59 3.45 -16.73
N VAL A 34 -11.46 3.78 -15.79
CA VAL A 34 -11.74 3.02 -14.57
C VAL A 34 -13.26 2.84 -14.43
N PRO A 35 -13.75 1.75 -13.80
CA PRO A 35 -15.17 1.62 -13.53
C PRO A 35 -15.67 2.81 -12.72
N LYS A 36 -16.87 3.30 -13.02
CA LYS A 36 -17.56 4.25 -12.16
C LYS A 36 -17.78 3.59 -10.80
N VAL A 37 -17.40 4.29 -9.75
CA VAL A 37 -17.48 3.79 -8.37
C VAL A 37 -18.40 4.64 -7.51
N TYR A 38 -18.82 4.08 -6.39
CA TYR A 38 -19.42 4.82 -5.28
C TYR A 38 -18.72 4.46 -3.97
N SER A 39 -18.82 5.33 -2.97
CA SER A 39 -18.27 5.07 -1.65
C SER A 39 -19.28 4.28 -0.81
N SER A 40 -18.86 3.13 -0.28
CA SER A 40 -19.61 2.32 0.69
C SER A 40 -18.69 1.96 1.85
N ILE A 41 -19.01 2.41 3.07
CA ILE A 41 -18.25 2.10 4.30
C ILE A 41 -16.72 2.32 4.11
N GLY A 42 -16.34 3.41 3.45
CA GLY A 42 -14.93 3.75 3.20
C GLY A 42 -14.23 2.95 2.10
N MET A 43 -14.97 2.15 1.32
CA MET A 43 -14.48 1.42 0.16
C MET A 43 -15.05 2.02 -1.13
N TRP A 44 -14.28 1.95 -2.23
CA TRP A 44 -14.80 2.26 -3.56
C TRP A 44 -15.33 0.99 -4.21
N ILE A 45 -16.64 0.96 -4.45
CA ILE A 45 -17.34 -0.19 -5.03
C ILE A 45 -17.71 0.14 -6.47
N PRO A 46 -17.40 -0.72 -7.46
CA PRO A 46 -17.84 -0.54 -8.84
C PRO A 46 -19.37 -0.51 -8.93
N ARG A 47 -19.91 0.40 -9.74
CA ARG A 47 -21.35 0.45 -10.03
C ARG A 47 -21.74 -0.70 -10.96
N GLU A 48 -22.93 -1.24 -10.73
CA GLU A 48 -23.53 -2.33 -11.51
C GLU A 48 -24.86 -1.91 -12.13
N GLY A 49 -25.38 -2.71 -13.07
CA GLY A 49 -26.67 -2.45 -13.73
C GLY A 49 -26.67 -1.18 -14.59
N ASP A 50 -27.76 -0.42 -14.51
CA ASP A 50 -27.96 0.80 -15.33
C ASP A 50 -26.99 1.94 -14.98
N GLU A 51 -26.38 1.89 -13.80
CA GLU A 51 -25.38 2.88 -13.37
C GLU A 51 -23.93 2.44 -13.65
N ALA A 52 -23.74 1.25 -14.20
CA ALA A 52 -22.44 0.75 -14.62
C ALA A 52 -21.84 1.62 -15.73
N GLY A 53 -20.53 1.51 -15.89
CA GLY A 53 -19.79 2.18 -16.96
C GLY A 53 -18.37 2.51 -16.56
N MET A 54 -17.63 3.08 -17.50
CA MET A 54 -16.26 3.53 -17.30
C MET A 54 -16.20 5.06 -17.26
N GLU A 55 -15.18 5.60 -16.62
CA GLU A 55 -14.82 7.02 -16.67
C GLU A 55 -13.30 7.18 -16.80
N PRO A 56 -12.79 8.28 -17.38
CA PRO A 56 -11.36 8.52 -17.44
C PRO A 56 -10.72 8.51 -16.04
N ILE A 57 -9.62 7.78 -15.85
CA ILE A 57 -8.96 7.69 -14.53
C ILE A 57 -8.43 9.06 -14.09
N GLY A 58 -7.96 9.89 -15.02
CA GLY A 58 -7.28 11.15 -14.70
C GLY A 58 -6.07 10.92 -13.80
N MET A 59 -5.66 11.91 -12.99
CA MET A 59 -4.56 11.74 -12.03
C MET A 59 -5.06 11.24 -10.67
N ARG A 60 -5.60 10.01 -10.65
CA ARG A 60 -6.18 9.38 -9.45
C ARG A 60 -5.68 7.96 -9.29
N ILE A 61 -5.67 7.48 -8.05
CA ILE A 61 -5.69 6.05 -7.75
C ILE A 61 -7.07 5.69 -7.22
N ILE A 62 -7.67 4.64 -7.78
CA ILE A 62 -8.92 4.08 -7.29
C ILE A 62 -8.69 2.63 -6.92
N GLU A 63 -8.92 2.29 -5.64
CA GLU A 63 -8.82 0.93 -5.14
C GLU A 63 -10.21 0.32 -4.99
N THR A 64 -10.48 -0.76 -5.70
CA THR A 64 -11.73 -1.51 -5.58
C THR A 64 -11.45 -2.95 -5.19
N PRO A 65 -12.37 -3.65 -4.52
CA PRO A 65 -12.24 -5.09 -4.37
C PRO A 65 -12.29 -5.77 -5.74
N GLU A 66 -11.56 -6.87 -5.89
CA GLU A 66 -11.64 -7.73 -7.08
C GLU A 66 -13.00 -8.45 -7.12
N ILE A 67 -13.47 -8.88 -5.96
CA ILE A 67 -14.77 -9.53 -5.77
C ILE A 67 -15.52 -8.78 -4.67
N VAL A 68 -16.53 -7.99 -5.06
CA VAL A 68 -17.31 -7.13 -4.15
C VAL A 68 -17.97 -7.95 -3.03
N PHE A 69 -18.57 -9.09 -3.37
CA PHE A 69 -19.24 -9.95 -2.40
C PHE A 69 -18.30 -10.44 -1.28
N ASP A 70 -17.07 -10.83 -1.62
CA ASP A 70 -16.09 -11.30 -0.65
C ASP A 70 -15.65 -10.15 0.29
N ALA A 71 -15.37 -8.98 -0.27
CA ALA A 71 -14.88 -7.83 0.50
C ALA A 71 -15.97 -7.15 1.33
N GLU A 72 -17.14 -6.87 0.75
CA GLU A 72 -18.18 -6.06 1.38
C GLU A 72 -19.12 -6.89 2.26
N ILE A 73 -19.58 -8.04 1.75
CA ILE A 73 -20.58 -8.86 2.43
C ILE A 73 -19.92 -9.85 3.40
N LEU A 74 -18.95 -10.62 2.92
CA LEU A 74 -18.28 -11.62 3.75
C LEU A 74 -17.19 -11.03 4.65
N ARG A 75 -16.67 -9.84 4.33
CA ARG A 75 -15.51 -9.24 4.97
C ARG A 75 -14.33 -10.22 5.02
N GLY A 76 -14.09 -10.87 3.89
CA GLY A 76 -13.07 -11.90 3.74
C GLY A 76 -11.68 -11.35 4.08
N THR A 77 -10.98 -12.00 5.00
CA THR A 77 -9.62 -11.61 5.42
C THR A 77 -8.57 -11.74 4.32
N ARG A 78 -8.93 -12.37 3.19
CA ARG A 78 -8.08 -12.58 2.02
C ARG A 78 -8.64 -11.93 0.75
N SER A 79 -9.56 -10.98 0.92
CA SER A 79 -10.12 -10.22 -0.19
C SER A 79 -9.00 -9.53 -0.97
N LYS A 80 -8.98 -9.74 -2.29
CA LYS A 80 -8.04 -9.08 -3.19
C LYS A 80 -8.60 -7.74 -3.65
N TRP A 81 -7.69 -6.84 -3.98
CA TRP A 81 -7.95 -5.47 -4.36
C TRP A 81 -7.23 -5.15 -5.67
N ILE A 82 -7.88 -4.34 -6.50
CA ILE A 82 -7.31 -3.78 -7.71
C ILE A 82 -7.10 -2.29 -7.45
N ALA A 83 -5.85 -1.85 -7.57
CA ALA A 83 -5.50 -0.44 -7.55
C ALA A 83 -5.35 0.05 -8.99
N TYR A 84 -6.36 0.74 -9.50
CA TYR A 84 -6.29 1.39 -10.81
C TYR A 84 -5.45 2.65 -10.70
N ALA A 85 -4.48 2.79 -11.61
CA ALA A 85 -3.58 3.93 -11.68
C ALA A 85 -3.50 4.46 -13.13
N PRO A 86 -3.06 5.71 -13.34
CA PRO A 86 -2.87 6.25 -14.69
C PRO A 86 -1.73 5.54 -15.43
N VAL A 87 -1.82 5.46 -16.75
CA VAL A 87 -0.76 4.87 -17.58
C VAL A 87 0.58 5.59 -17.35
N GLY A 88 1.63 4.82 -17.05
CA GLY A 88 2.98 5.30 -16.78
C GLY A 88 3.23 5.77 -15.35
N ALA A 89 2.24 5.69 -14.45
CA ALA A 89 2.39 6.05 -13.05
C ALA A 89 3.43 5.17 -12.33
N VAL A 90 3.50 3.88 -12.64
CA VAL A 90 4.46 2.94 -12.04
C VAL A 90 5.89 3.32 -12.43
N GLU A 91 6.15 3.60 -13.70
CA GLU A 91 7.50 3.96 -14.17
C GLU A 91 7.93 5.34 -13.63
N LYS A 92 7.04 6.35 -13.68
CA LYS A 92 7.30 7.65 -13.06
C LYS A 92 7.53 7.53 -11.55
N GLY A 93 6.77 6.66 -10.89
CA GLY A 93 6.89 6.39 -9.46
C GLY A 93 8.23 5.76 -9.12
N LYS A 94 8.68 4.80 -9.93
CA LYS A 94 10.00 4.19 -9.81
C LYS A 94 11.12 5.22 -9.90
N ASP A 95 11.06 6.14 -10.89
CA ASP A 95 12.05 7.21 -11.00
C ASP A 95 12.08 8.07 -9.73
N LEU A 96 10.93 8.58 -9.28
CA LEU A 96 10.84 9.37 -8.06
C LEU A 96 11.41 8.64 -6.83
N VAL A 97 11.06 7.36 -6.66
CA VAL A 97 11.50 6.55 -5.52
C VAL A 97 13.01 6.27 -5.55
N THR A 98 13.58 6.04 -6.73
CA THR A 98 14.98 5.64 -6.87
C THR A 98 15.95 6.82 -6.98
N THR A 99 15.54 7.94 -7.57
CA THR A 99 16.40 9.09 -7.85
C THR A 99 16.08 10.31 -6.98
N GLY A 100 14.90 10.35 -6.36
CA GLY A 100 14.39 11.55 -5.69
C GLY A 100 13.78 12.59 -6.63
N GLY A 101 13.68 12.29 -7.94
CA GLY A 101 12.97 13.13 -8.90
C GLY A 101 13.56 14.54 -9.03
N ASN A 102 14.89 14.65 -9.13
CA ASN A 102 15.59 15.94 -9.23
C ASN A 102 15.29 16.90 -8.06
N GLY A 103 15.21 16.38 -6.84
CA GLY A 103 15.02 17.17 -5.62
C GLY A 103 13.57 17.47 -5.27
N LYS A 104 12.59 16.89 -6.01
CA LYS A 104 11.19 16.84 -5.55
C LYS A 104 11.06 16.09 -4.23
N THR A 105 11.85 15.04 -4.06
CA THR A 105 11.94 14.24 -2.85
C THR A 105 13.37 13.70 -2.68
N MET A 106 13.56 12.75 -1.78
CA MET A 106 14.80 12.01 -1.60
C MET A 106 14.63 10.56 -2.07
N ALA A 107 15.69 9.94 -2.56
CA ALA A 107 15.66 8.52 -2.89
C ALA A 107 15.26 7.70 -1.65
N CYS A 108 14.14 6.99 -1.73
CA CYS A 108 13.47 6.43 -0.55
C CYS A 108 14.31 5.33 0.12
N ALA A 109 15.10 4.61 -0.69
CA ALA A 109 15.98 3.55 -0.23
C ALA A 109 17.06 4.02 0.76
N THR A 110 17.38 5.32 0.77
CA THR A 110 18.32 5.92 1.72
C THR A 110 17.93 5.63 3.17
N CYS A 111 16.63 5.59 3.45
CA CYS A 111 16.09 5.36 4.79
C CYS A 111 15.33 4.03 4.90
N HIS A 112 14.59 3.66 3.87
CA HIS A 112 13.73 2.46 3.87
C HIS A 112 14.46 1.18 3.43
N GLY A 113 15.77 1.24 3.19
CA GLY A 113 16.57 0.10 2.74
C GLY A 113 16.48 -0.13 1.22
N PRO A 114 17.38 -0.93 0.64
CA PRO A 114 17.50 -1.12 -0.81
C PRO A 114 16.22 -1.67 -1.46
N ASP A 115 15.54 -2.60 -0.78
CA ASP A 115 14.30 -3.22 -1.26
C ASP A 115 13.04 -2.56 -0.66
N LEU A 116 13.20 -1.44 0.06
CA LEU A 116 12.13 -0.69 0.72
C LEU A 116 11.36 -1.49 1.78
N HIS A 117 11.98 -2.53 2.33
CA HIS A 117 11.46 -3.37 3.42
C HIS A 117 11.69 -2.78 4.82
N GLY A 118 12.27 -1.59 4.91
CA GLY A 118 12.56 -0.93 6.18
C GLY A 118 13.91 -1.32 6.77
N MET A 119 14.31 -0.59 7.81
CA MET A 119 15.57 -0.81 8.53
C MET A 119 15.45 -0.28 9.96
N GLY A 120 15.62 -1.16 10.94
CA GLY A 120 15.46 -0.81 12.36
C GLY A 120 14.06 -0.27 12.65
N ALA A 121 13.98 0.97 13.13
CA ALA A 121 12.70 1.64 13.41
C ALA A 121 12.02 2.25 12.18
N ILE A 122 12.68 2.25 11.00
CA ILE A 122 12.10 2.77 9.76
C ILE A 122 11.27 1.68 9.09
N PRO A 123 9.96 1.91 8.83
CA PRO A 123 9.05 0.87 8.41
C PRO A 123 9.24 0.45 6.95
N SER A 124 8.81 -0.77 6.64
CA SER A 124 8.58 -1.24 5.27
C SER A 124 7.49 -0.44 4.55
N ILE A 125 7.81 0.00 3.34
CA ILE A 125 6.89 0.72 2.44
C ILE A 125 6.56 -0.05 1.16
N ALA A 126 7.22 -1.18 0.92
CA ALA A 126 6.92 -2.08 -0.20
C ALA A 126 5.58 -2.80 -0.02
N ALA A 127 4.89 -3.09 -1.13
CA ALA A 127 3.62 -3.83 -1.18
C ALA A 127 2.48 -3.25 -0.33
N ARG A 128 2.57 -1.98 0.05
CA ARG A 128 1.54 -1.29 0.82
C ARG A 128 0.43 -0.79 -0.10
N SER A 129 -0.79 -0.70 0.43
CA SER A 129 -1.92 -0.10 -0.28
C SER A 129 -1.58 1.31 -0.75
N PRO A 130 -1.76 1.59 -2.05
CA PRO A 130 -1.62 2.94 -2.57
C PRO A 130 -2.44 3.99 -1.82
N SER A 131 -3.70 3.72 -1.49
CA SER A 131 -4.58 4.64 -0.76
C SER A 131 -4.08 4.90 0.66
N TYR A 132 -3.61 3.85 1.35
CA TYR A 132 -2.96 4.01 2.66
C TYR A 132 -1.71 4.88 2.56
N MET A 133 -0.83 4.59 1.60
CA MET A 133 0.44 5.30 1.44
C MET A 133 0.22 6.75 1.02
N ALA A 134 -0.69 7.03 0.10
CA ALA A 134 -1.06 8.39 -0.29
C ALA A 134 -1.57 9.18 0.91
N ARG A 135 -2.43 8.58 1.74
CA ARG A 135 -2.88 9.19 2.99
C ARG A 135 -1.72 9.47 3.93
N GLN A 136 -0.77 8.55 4.10
CA GLN A 136 0.38 8.79 4.99
C GLN A 136 1.26 9.94 4.48
N LEU A 137 1.61 9.93 3.20
CA LEU A 137 2.43 10.99 2.58
C LEU A 137 1.74 12.35 2.68
N TYR A 138 0.45 12.41 2.36
CA TYR A 138 -0.35 13.63 2.48
C TYR A 138 -0.45 14.10 3.93
N SER A 139 -0.72 13.20 4.89
CA SER A 139 -0.77 13.55 6.31
C SER A 139 0.56 14.06 6.87
N TYR A 140 1.70 13.59 6.35
CA TYR A 140 3.00 14.19 6.69
C TYR A 140 3.14 15.59 6.08
N GLN A 141 2.67 15.79 4.85
CA GLN A 141 2.75 17.08 4.15
C GLN A 141 1.87 18.15 4.81
N THR A 142 0.68 17.77 5.28
CA THR A 142 -0.27 18.68 5.97
C THR A 142 0.01 18.82 7.46
N GLY A 143 0.84 17.97 8.05
CA GLY A 143 1.15 17.96 9.48
C GLY A 143 0.14 17.20 10.36
N ASP A 144 -0.88 16.57 9.75
CA ASP A 144 -1.84 15.71 10.46
C ASP A 144 -1.14 14.51 11.12
N ARG A 145 -0.07 14.01 10.49
CA ARG A 145 0.82 13.00 11.07
C ARG A 145 2.11 13.66 11.56
N ASN A 146 2.26 13.73 12.88
CA ASN A 146 3.35 14.44 13.55
C ASN A 146 4.05 13.55 14.61
N GLY A 147 5.05 14.12 15.31
CA GLY A 147 5.91 13.42 16.28
C GLY A 147 7.37 13.31 15.84
N THR A 148 8.23 12.80 16.72
CA THR A 148 9.69 12.75 16.51
C THR A 148 10.07 11.94 15.27
N MET A 149 9.46 10.77 15.08
CA MET A 149 9.71 9.92 13.91
C MET A 149 9.08 10.49 12.62
N ALA A 150 7.97 11.20 12.75
CA ALA A 150 7.29 11.83 11.61
C ALA A 150 8.09 13.00 11.03
N ALA A 151 8.85 13.73 11.86
CA ALA A 151 9.64 14.88 11.44
C ALA A 151 10.64 14.54 10.32
N MET A 152 11.14 13.30 10.26
CA MET A 152 12.02 12.83 9.20
C MET A 152 11.35 12.82 7.82
N MET A 153 10.03 12.55 7.76
CA MET A 153 9.28 12.52 6.51
C MET A 153 8.80 13.89 6.05
N VAL A 154 8.69 14.89 6.93
CA VAL A 154 8.18 16.23 6.58
C VAL A 154 9.01 16.84 5.45
N GLY A 155 10.34 16.79 5.54
CA GLY A 155 11.23 17.29 4.49
C GLY A 155 11.16 16.49 3.18
N VAL A 156 10.88 15.17 3.27
CA VAL A 156 10.77 14.27 2.12
C VAL A 156 9.56 14.61 1.25
N VAL A 157 8.43 14.98 1.88
CA VAL A 157 7.16 15.24 1.19
C VAL A 157 6.89 16.71 0.88
N ALA A 158 7.72 17.63 1.39
CA ALA A 158 7.47 19.07 1.34
C ALA A 158 7.22 19.62 -0.08
N ASN A 159 7.96 19.12 -1.07
CA ASN A 159 7.88 19.60 -2.45
C ASN A 159 7.12 18.67 -3.39
N MET A 160 6.52 17.61 -2.85
CA MET A 160 5.78 16.63 -3.65
C MET A 160 4.41 17.17 -4.08
N THR A 161 4.03 16.87 -5.31
CA THR A 161 2.69 17.17 -5.84
C THR A 161 1.74 15.98 -5.68
N ASN A 162 0.45 16.20 -5.93
CA ASN A 162 -0.53 15.12 -5.97
C ASN A 162 -0.20 14.06 -7.04
N GLU A 163 0.38 14.46 -8.18
CA GLU A 163 0.86 13.52 -9.20
C GLU A 163 2.00 12.66 -8.65
N ASP A 164 2.92 13.25 -7.89
CA ASP A 164 4.03 12.51 -7.30
C ASP A 164 3.51 11.47 -6.28
N PHE A 165 2.50 11.81 -5.48
CA PHE A 165 1.83 10.85 -4.60
C PHE A 165 1.21 9.69 -5.37
N VAL A 166 0.46 9.97 -6.44
CA VAL A 166 -0.14 8.92 -7.29
C VAL A 166 0.95 8.01 -7.85
N ASN A 167 2.00 8.58 -8.46
CA ASN A 167 3.04 7.80 -9.11
C ASN A 167 3.82 6.93 -8.11
N ILE A 168 4.29 7.51 -7.00
CA ILE A 168 5.06 6.77 -5.98
C ILE A 168 4.22 5.64 -5.38
N THR A 169 2.97 5.92 -5.02
CA THR A 169 2.14 4.93 -4.33
C THR A 169 1.71 3.80 -5.26
N ALA A 170 1.48 4.07 -6.54
CA ALA A 170 1.30 3.04 -7.57
C ALA A 170 2.54 2.13 -7.66
N TYR A 171 3.74 2.71 -7.76
CA TYR A 171 4.98 1.92 -7.82
C TYR A 171 5.22 1.06 -6.57
N LEU A 172 5.12 1.65 -5.37
CA LEU A 172 5.37 0.93 -4.11
C LEU A 172 4.48 -0.31 -3.94
N ALA A 173 3.24 -0.25 -4.43
CA ALA A 173 2.30 -1.36 -4.38
C ALA A 173 2.63 -2.51 -5.34
N THR A 174 3.44 -2.25 -6.38
CA THR A 174 3.94 -3.31 -7.29
C THR A 174 5.10 -4.11 -6.71
N LEU A 175 5.76 -3.58 -5.67
CA LEU A 175 6.90 -4.24 -5.07
C LEU A 175 6.48 -5.50 -4.33
N PRO A 176 7.35 -6.53 -4.26
CA PRO A 176 7.08 -7.70 -3.45
C PRO A 176 7.04 -7.32 -1.97
N ALA A 177 6.10 -7.89 -1.22
CA ALA A 177 6.19 -7.79 0.23
C ALA A 177 7.40 -8.53 0.72
N GLN A 178 7.89 -8.09 1.88
CA GLN A 178 8.87 -8.83 2.63
C GLN A 178 8.30 -10.21 2.97
N ALA A 179 8.94 -11.26 2.46
CA ALA A 179 8.75 -12.60 2.98
C ALA A 179 9.52 -12.65 4.30
N GLU A 180 8.87 -12.37 5.43
CA GLU A 180 9.51 -12.61 6.71
C GLU A 180 9.56 -14.12 6.97
N GLU A 181 10.75 -14.67 7.15
CA GLU A 181 10.89 -15.81 8.06
C GLU A 181 10.87 -15.24 9.49
N PRO A 182 10.05 -15.80 10.40
CA PRO A 182 10.01 -15.30 11.76
C PRO A 182 11.35 -15.59 12.45
N THR A 183 12.13 -14.55 12.71
CA THR A 183 13.30 -14.65 13.59
C THR A 183 12.84 -14.56 15.03
N PHE A 184 12.67 -15.71 15.68
CA PHE A 184 12.54 -15.75 17.13
C PHE A 184 13.94 -15.65 17.72
N ASN A 185 14.26 -14.53 18.37
CA ASN A 185 15.47 -14.46 19.20
C ASN A 185 15.25 -15.36 20.42
N GLU A 186 16.19 -16.28 20.66
CA GLU A 186 16.28 -17.13 21.86
C GLU A 186 16.41 -16.32 23.16
#